data_AF-A0A4R6SL46-F1
#
_entry.id   AF-A0A4R6SL46-F1
#
_cell.length_a   1.000
_cell.length_b   1.000
_cell.length_c   1.000
_cell.angle_alpha   90.00
_cell.angle_beta   90.00
_cell.angle_gamma   90.00
#
_symmetry.space_group_name_H-M   'P 1'
#
loop_
_entity.id
_entity.type
_entity.pdbx_description
1 polymer ?
#
loop_
_entity_poly.entity_id
_entity_poly.type
_entity_poly.pdbx_seq_one_letter_code
_entity_poly.pdbx_strand_id
1 'polypeptide(L)'
;MANGQVQLDTQHMLQVAQQAANSVESIKGHAQTLKNGIDYVLSSWQGQTGDGYRTAMQGQSAMLDQLVRKLDEVSGHVRAGGQGFDSQDTTGRQKTEAMSNQFLSGNLNS
;
A
#
# COMPACT_ATOMS: atom_id res chain seq x y z
N MET A 1 -2.60 -32.23 1.28
CA MET A 1 -3.61 -31.18 1.01
C MET A 1 -3.21 -29.79 1.55
N ALA A 2 -2.04 -29.60 2.18
CA ALA A 2 -1.64 -28.29 2.74
C ALA A 2 -1.19 -27.24 1.70
N ASN A 3 -0.59 -27.66 0.56
CA ASN A 3 -0.04 -26.70 -0.43
C ASN A 3 -1.11 -25.86 -1.16
N GLY A 4 -2.31 -26.41 -1.43
CA GLY A 4 -3.36 -25.69 -2.14
C GLY A 4 -4.00 -24.57 -1.30
N GLN A 5 -4.12 -24.79 0.02
CA GLN A 5 -4.66 -23.80 0.94
C GLN A 5 -3.73 -22.58 1.06
N VAL A 6 -2.42 -22.83 1.21
CA VAL A 6 -1.39 -21.77 1.34
C VAL A 6 -1.32 -20.90 0.07
N GLN A 7 -1.50 -21.49 -1.12
CA GLN A 7 -1.51 -20.72 -2.37
C GLN A 7 -2.75 -19.84 -2.52
N LEU A 8 -3.93 -20.35 -2.15
CA LEU A 8 -5.17 -19.56 -2.15
C LEU A 8 -5.09 -18.39 -1.15
N ASP A 9 -4.56 -18.65 0.05
CA ASP A 9 -4.38 -17.62 1.08
C ASP A 9 -3.39 -16.54 0.63
N THR A 10 -2.31 -16.92 -0.06
CA THR A 10 -1.32 -15.96 -0.60
C THR A 10 -1.93 -15.08 -1.68
N GLN A 11 -2.67 -15.64 -2.63
CA GLN A 11 -3.32 -14.87 -3.69
C GLN A 11 -4.36 -13.89 -3.13
N HIS A 12 -5.13 -14.33 -2.13
CA HIS A 12 -6.08 -13.46 -1.45
C HIS A 12 -5.37 -12.30 -0.73
N MET A 13 -4.27 -12.56 -0.03
CA MET A 13 -3.47 -11.51 0.63
C MET A 13 -2.87 -10.50 -0.35
N LEU A 14 -2.40 -10.94 -1.51
CA LEU A 14 -1.91 -10.06 -2.57
C LEU A 14 -3.03 -9.14 -3.12
N GLN A 15 -4.24 -9.68 -3.31
CA GLN A 15 -5.39 -8.89 -3.74
C GLN A 15 -5.77 -7.83 -2.70
N VAL A 16 -5.81 -8.21 -1.41
CA VAL A 16 -6.07 -7.27 -0.32
C VAL A 16 -5.00 -6.18 -0.25
N ALA A 17 -3.72 -6.53 -0.41
CA ALA A 17 -2.63 -5.56 -0.45
C ALA A 17 -2.77 -4.58 -1.63
N GLN A 18 -3.12 -5.07 -2.82
CA GLN A 18 -3.35 -4.21 -3.97
C GLN A 18 -4.53 -3.25 -3.75
N GLN A 19 -5.64 -3.74 -3.18
CA GLN A 19 -6.80 -2.92 -2.86
C GLN A 19 -6.48 -1.85 -1.80
N ALA A 20 -5.69 -2.20 -0.78
CA ALA A 20 -5.20 -1.27 0.22
C ALA A 20 -4.31 -0.18 -0.42
N ALA A 21 -3.39 -0.56 -1.31
CA ALA A 21 -2.53 0.38 -2.02
C ALA A 21 -3.35 1.38 -2.86
N ASN A 22 -4.36 0.90 -3.59
CA ASN A 22 -5.25 1.76 -4.38
C ASN A 22 -6.07 2.71 -3.50
N SER A 23 -6.54 2.23 -2.35
CA SER A 23 -7.29 3.04 -1.39
C SER A 23 -6.41 4.15 -0.80
N VAL A 24 -5.17 3.83 -0.44
CA VAL A 24 -4.21 4.80 0.09
C VAL A 24 -3.89 5.87 -0.93
N GLU A 25 -3.67 5.50 -2.20
CA GLU A 25 -3.40 6.46 -3.27
C GLU A 25 -4.61 7.40 -3.50
N SER A 26 -5.83 6.86 -3.46
CA SER A 26 -7.06 7.64 -3.55
C SER A 26 -7.19 8.66 -2.42
N ILE A 27 -6.98 8.23 -1.17
CA ILE A 27 -7.02 9.12 0.00
C ILE A 27 -5.95 10.21 -0.13
N LYS A 28 -4.75 9.87 -0.60
CA LYS A 28 -3.66 10.83 -0.83
C LYS A 28 -4.07 11.90 -1.86
N GLY A 29 -4.70 11.48 -2.96
CA GLY A 29 -5.23 12.40 -3.96
C GLY A 29 -6.29 13.37 -3.41
N HIS A 30 -7.22 12.87 -2.59
CA HIS A 30 -8.21 13.72 -1.91
C HIS A 30 -7.57 14.69 -0.92
N ALA A 31 -6.61 14.24 -0.11
CA ALA A 31 -5.89 15.09 0.84
C ALA A 31 -5.13 16.22 0.13
N GLN A 32 -4.46 15.91 -1.00
CA GLN A 32 -3.77 16.91 -1.80
C GLN A 32 -4.73 17.92 -2.43
N THR A 33 -5.89 17.47 -2.91
CA THR A 33 -6.93 18.34 -3.49
C THR A 33 -7.46 19.32 -2.44
N LEU A 34 -7.77 18.83 -1.24
CA LEU A 34 -8.18 19.66 -0.11
C LEU A 34 -7.11 20.68 0.27
N LYS A 35 -5.85 20.25 0.33
CA LYS A 35 -4.72 21.13 0.65
C LYS A 35 -4.60 22.27 -0.36
N ASN A 36 -4.64 21.94 -1.66
CA ASN A 36 -4.57 22.93 -2.72
C ASN A 36 -5.73 23.95 -2.62
N GLY A 37 -6.94 23.50 -2.25
CA GLY A 37 -8.08 24.38 -2.01
C GLY A 37 -7.87 25.33 -0.82
N ILE A 38 -7.33 24.81 0.29
CA ILE A 38 -7.00 25.63 1.47
C ILE A 38 -5.92 26.65 1.14
N ASP A 39 -4.84 26.23 0.49
CA ASP A 39 -3.72 27.10 0.12
C ASP A 39 -4.18 28.20 -0.86
N TYR A 40 -5.09 27.88 -1.78
CA TYR A 40 -5.72 28.87 -2.66
C TYR A 40 -6.48 29.94 -1.86
N VAL A 41 -7.37 29.52 -0.94
CA VAL A 41 -8.12 30.46 -0.10
C VAL A 41 -7.18 31.34 0.72
N LEU A 42 -6.17 30.73 1.36
CA LEU A 42 -5.15 31.44 2.13
C LEU A 42 -4.38 32.46 1.29
N SER A 43 -4.03 32.12 0.04
CA SER A 43 -3.31 33.02 -0.87
C SER A 43 -4.16 34.21 -1.34
N SER A 44 -5.47 34.03 -1.43
CA SER A 44 -6.42 35.08 -1.82
C SER A 44 -6.84 36.00 -0.67
N TRP A 45 -6.43 35.70 0.56
CA TRP A 45 -6.83 36.44 1.75
C TRP A 45 -6.03 37.75 1.90
N GLN A 46 -6.69 38.90 1.70
CA GLN A 46 -6.05 40.23 1.74
C GLN A 46 -6.44 41.12 2.94
N GLY A 47 -7.09 40.60 3.98
CA GLY A 47 -7.52 41.38 5.16
C GLY A 47 -7.02 40.86 6.51
N GLN A 48 -6.96 41.73 7.52
CA GLN A 48 -6.72 41.38 8.94
C GLN A 48 -7.95 40.75 9.62
N THR A 49 -9.13 40.91 9.03
CA THR A 49 -10.35 40.27 9.53
C THR A 49 -10.22 38.76 9.33
N GLY A 50 -10.42 37.98 10.39
CA GLY A 50 -10.42 36.52 10.35
C GLY A 50 -9.05 35.85 10.48
N ASP A 51 -8.07 36.50 11.13
CA ASP A 51 -6.77 35.89 11.50
C ASP A 51 -6.92 34.53 12.20
N GLY A 52 -7.95 34.34 13.03
CA GLY A 52 -8.26 33.06 13.64
C GLY A 52 -8.63 31.98 12.62
N TYR A 53 -9.40 32.35 11.59
CA TYR A 53 -9.77 31.45 10.49
C TYR A 53 -8.58 31.14 9.59
N ARG A 54 -7.76 32.14 9.28
CA ARG A 54 -6.49 31.97 8.57
C ARG A 54 -5.56 31.00 9.32
N THR A 55 -5.42 31.17 10.63
CA THR A 55 -4.60 30.28 11.48
C THR A 55 -5.16 28.86 11.47
N ALA A 56 -6.48 28.69 11.60
CA ALA A 56 -7.13 27.39 11.54
C ALA A 56 -6.90 26.70 10.18
N MET A 57 -7.01 27.43 9.07
CA MET A 57 -6.75 26.92 7.72
C MET A 57 -5.28 26.54 7.52
N GLN A 58 -4.33 27.33 8.01
CA GLN A 58 -2.92 26.96 7.99
C GLN A 58 -2.65 25.67 8.77
N GLY A 59 -3.30 25.52 9.93
CA GLY A 59 -3.27 24.28 10.72
C GLY A 59 -3.82 23.09 9.94
N GLN A 60 -4.96 23.25 9.26
CA GLN A 60 -5.54 22.20 8.42
C GLN A 60 -4.64 21.81 7.24
N SER A 61 -4.02 22.79 6.56
CA SER A 61 -3.06 22.53 5.48
C SER A 61 -1.86 21.71 5.99
N ALA A 62 -1.32 22.06 7.17
CA ALA A 62 -0.23 21.30 7.80
C ALA A 62 -0.66 19.89 8.24
N MET A 63 -1.89 19.70 8.71
CA MET A 63 -2.42 18.37 9.04
C MET A 63 -2.58 17.49 7.80
N LEU A 64 -2.98 18.07 6.65
CA LEU A 64 -3.05 17.33 5.38
C LEU A 64 -1.67 16.91 4.90
N ASP A 65 -0.64 17.75 5.06
CA ASP A 65 0.75 17.36 4.78
C ASP A 65 1.20 16.17 5.64
N GLN A 66 0.87 16.19 6.93
CA GLN A 66 1.17 15.06 7.82
C GLN A 66 0.41 13.79 7.42
N LEU A 67 -0.85 13.92 7.01
CA LEU A 67 -1.65 12.80 6.53
C LEU A 67 -1.02 12.18 5.27
N VAL A 68 -0.64 13.00 4.29
CA VAL A 68 0.01 12.53 3.05
C VAL A 68 1.28 11.76 3.36
N ARG A 69 2.15 12.28 4.24
CA ARG A 69 3.38 11.57 4.65
C ARG A 69 3.10 10.22 5.32
N LYS A 70 2.11 10.17 6.20
CA LYS A 70 1.68 8.90 6.85
C LYS A 70 1.12 7.91 5.82
N LEU A 71 0.39 8.40 4.82
CA LEU A 71 -0.12 7.56 3.72
C LEU A 71 1.02 7.02 2.85
N ASP A 72 2.09 7.78 2.63
CA ASP A 72 3.29 7.29 1.93
C ASP A 72 3.99 6.18 2.74
N GLU A 73 4.09 6.32 4.06
CA GLU A 73 4.62 5.27 4.95
C GLU A 73 3.76 4.00 4.88
N VAL A 74 2.43 4.12 4.96
CA VAL A 74 1.50 2.99 4.84
C VAL A 74 1.62 2.33 3.46
N SER A 75 1.73 3.12 2.39
CA SER A 75 1.96 2.60 1.03
C SER A 75 3.23 1.75 0.95
N GLY A 76 4.30 2.19 1.62
CA GLY A 76 5.55 1.43 1.71
C GLY A 76 5.35 0.06 2.37
N HIS A 77 4.64 0.02 3.50
CA HIS A 77 4.36 -1.23 4.22
C HIS A 77 3.46 -2.18 3.41
N VAL A 78 2.43 -1.66 2.75
CA VAL A 78 1.53 -2.46 1.91
C VAL A 78 2.28 -3.08 0.73
N ARG A 79 3.14 -2.32 0.05
CA ARG A 79 3.96 -2.84 -1.06
C ARG A 79 4.99 -3.85 -0.59
N ALA A 80 5.69 -3.58 0.51
CA ALA A 80 6.67 -4.48 1.10
C ALA A 80 6.04 -5.81 1.54
N GLY A 81 4.84 -5.75 2.16
CA GLY A 81 4.07 -6.93 2.51
C GLY A 81 3.70 -7.76 1.27
N GLY A 82 3.18 -7.12 0.22
CA GLY A 82 2.85 -7.78 -1.04
C GLY A 82 4.06 -8.49 -1.69
N GLN A 83 5.22 -7.84 -1.75
CA GLN A 83 6.46 -8.44 -2.26
C GLN A 83 6.93 -9.64 -1.41
N GLY A 84 6.74 -9.57 -0.09
CA GLY A 84 7.01 -10.68 0.83
C GLY A 84 6.18 -11.93 0.52
N PHE A 85 4.91 -11.77 0.16
CA PHE A 85 4.05 -12.89 -0.22
C PHE A 85 4.42 -13.49 -1.59
N ASP A 86 4.73 -12.66 -2.58
CA ASP A 86 5.10 -13.11 -3.94
C ASP A 86 6.42 -13.92 -3.95
N SER A 87 7.40 -13.47 -3.15
CA SER A 87 8.67 -14.20 -2.98
C SER A 87 8.53 -15.54 -2.24
N GLN A 88 7.57 -15.65 -1.31
CA GLN A 88 7.29 -16.91 -0.61
C GLN A 88 6.63 -17.94 -1.54
N ASP A 89 5.67 -17.53 -2.38
CA ASP A 89 5.01 -18.45 -3.32
C ASP A 89 5.95 -18.96 -4.41
N THR A 90 6.78 -18.08 -4.99
CA THR A 90 7.82 -18.49 -5.95
C THR A 90 8.80 -19.50 -5.36
N THR A 91 9.26 -19.28 -4.13
CA THR A 91 10.13 -20.23 -3.42
C THR A 91 9.42 -21.56 -3.13
N GLY A 92 8.14 -21.51 -2.74
CA GLY A 92 7.32 -22.69 -2.49
C GLY A 92 7.12 -23.55 -3.74
N ARG A 93 6.87 -22.93 -4.90
CA ARG A 93 6.77 -23.64 -6.18
C ARG A 93 8.09 -24.29 -6.58
N GLN A 94 9.20 -23.56 -6.52
CA GLN A 94 10.53 -24.11 -6.88
C GLN A 94 10.90 -25.33 -6.03
N LYS A 95 10.63 -25.31 -4.72
CA LYS A 95 10.84 -26.47 -3.85
C LYS A 95 9.97 -27.66 -4.24
N THR A 96 8.71 -27.41 -4.57
CA THR A 96 7.76 -28.46 -4.99
C THR A 96 8.21 -29.10 -6.31
N GLU A 97 8.62 -28.29 -7.30
CA GLU A 97 9.16 -28.76 -8.57
C GLU A 97 10.46 -29.57 -8.40
N ALA A 98 11.37 -29.10 -7.55
CA ALA A 98 12.61 -29.81 -7.24
C ALA A 98 12.34 -31.19 -6.61
N MET A 99 11.41 -31.27 -5.65
CA MET A 99 11.01 -32.55 -5.03
C MET A 99 10.33 -33.49 -6.04
N SER A 100 9.47 -32.96 -6.91
CA SER A 100 8.77 -33.74 -7.93
C SER A 100 9.74 -34.34 -8.95
N ASN A 101 10.72 -33.55 -9.41
CA ASN A 101 11.78 -34.02 -10.30
C ASN A 101 12.67 -35.06 -9.62
N GLN A 102 12.97 -34.90 -8.33
CA GLN A 102 13.77 -35.87 -7.57
C GLN A 102 13.03 -37.21 -7.44
N PHE A 103 11.72 -37.20 -7.17
CA PHE A 103 10.89 -38.40 -7.11
C PHE A 103 10.82 -39.13 -8.47
N LEU A 104 10.60 -38.38 -9.56
CA LEU A 104 10.55 -38.93 -10.91
C LEU A 104 11.89 -39.53 -11.35
N SER A 105 13.01 -38.87 -11.03
CA SER A 105 14.35 -39.36 -11.37
C SER A 105 14.77 -40.60 -10.55
N GLY A 106 14.31 -40.73 -9.30
CA GLY A 106 14.55 -41.92 -8.47
C GLY A 106 13.80 -43.16 -8.95
N ASN A 107 12.60 -42.98 -9.53
CA ASN A 107 11.76 -44.08 -10.02
C ASN A 107 12.13 -44.56 -11.44
N LEU A 108 13.00 -43.83 -12.14
CA LEU A 108 13.51 -44.19 -13.47
C LEU A 108 14.86 -44.95 -13.42
N ASN A 109 15.51 -44.99 -12.25
CA ASN A 109 16.78 -45.68 -12.01
C ASN A 109 16.65 -46.94 -11.11
N SER A 110 15.42 -47.38 -10.83
CA SER A 110 15.09 -48.63 -10.12
C SER A 110 14.38 -49.60 -11.06
#